data_AF-A0A954HTF9-F1
#
_entry.id   AF-A0A954HTF9-F1
#
_cell.length_a   1.000
_cell.length_b   1.000
_cell.length_c   1.000
_cell.angle_alpha   90.00
_cell.angle_beta   90.00
_cell.angle_gamma   90.00
#
_symmetry.space_group_name_H-M   'P 1'
#
loop_
_entity.id
_entity.type
_entity.pdbx_description
1 polymer ?
#
loop_
_entity_poly.entity_id
_entity_poly.type
_entity_poly.pdbx_seq_one_letter_code
_entity_poly.pdbx_strand_id
1 'polypeptide(L)'
;AWWTELEPTFQQDTAISLGHPSDNPARLTSHDWITTQMTPWNQAQIRQAMNGPQNTGFWNINVLKAGTYEVRLRRWPAEANQPLGAAVAPGEPVPGTRAFRTTPGKAIAPVKVSLKIGEQTWEAKTSPEDLEATITVELPAGRFRMSALFETADGDVYGAYYAYVTRKE
;
A
#
# COMPACT_ATOMS: atom_id res chain seq x y z
N ALA A 1 8.87 35.04 15.84
CA ALA A 1 10.16 34.36 15.60
C ALA A 1 9.91 33.20 14.65
N TRP A 2 10.85 32.89 13.76
CA TRP A 2 10.73 31.84 12.72
C TRP A 2 10.23 30.48 13.25
N TRP A 3 10.63 30.08 14.45
CA TRP A 3 10.21 28.82 15.06
C TRP A 3 8.69 28.74 15.36
N THR A 4 8.11 29.80 15.91
CA THR A 4 6.67 29.87 16.25
C THR A 4 5.78 29.82 15.00
N GLU A 5 6.30 30.24 13.85
CA GLU A 5 5.60 30.15 12.57
C GLU A 5 5.60 28.72 12.01
N LEU A 6 6.69 27.97 12.20
CA LEU A 6 6.83 26.61 11.66
C LEU A 6 6.19 25.52 12.51
N GLU A 7 6.23 25.64 13.84
CA GLU A 7 5.74 24.61 14.77
C GLU A 7 4.32 24.09 14.44
N PRO A 8 3.33 24.94 14.06
CA PRO A 8 1.99 24.45 13.69
C PRO A 8 1.96 23.57 12.43
N THR A 9 2.94 23.73 11.53
CA THR A 9 2.98 22.99 10.25
C THR A 9 3.37 21.52 10.44
N PHE A 10 3.98 21.15 11.57
CA PHE A 10 4.39 19.77 11.83
C PHE A 10 3.21 18.83 12.06
N GLN A 11 2.04 19.38 12.40
CA GLN A 11 0.78 18.65 12.47
C GLN A 11 0.13 18.45 11.09
N GLN A 12 0.69 19.06 10.03
CA GLN A 12 0.16 18.93 8.67
C GLN A 12 0.73 17.69 8.01
N ASP A 13 -0.05 16.63 8.04
CA ASP A 13 0.20 15.40 7.30
C ASP A 13 0.35 15.71 5.78
N THR A 14 1.48 15.30 5.20
CA THR A 14 1.67 15.30 3.74
C THR A 14 0.84 14.18 3.14
N ALA A 15 -0.01 14.50 2.15
CA ALA A 15 -0.98 13.57 1.60
C ALA A 15 -0.79 13.37 0.09
N ILE A 16 -0.93 12.13 -0.37
CA ILE A 16 -0.91 11.76 -1.78
C ILE A 16 -2.24 12.17 -2.42
N SER A 17 -2.19 12.96 -3.48
CA SER A 17 -3.41 13.44 -4.15
C SER A 17 -4.01 12.37 -5.06
N LEU A 18 -5.32 12.18 -4.99
CA LEU A 18 -6.05 11.19 -5.77
C LEU A 18 -7.01 11.86 -6.75
N GLY A 19 -7.10 11.32 -7.96
CA GLY A 19 -8.07 11.75 -8.98
C GLY A 19 -7.64 12.93 -9.84
N HIS A 20 -6.34 13.28 -9.86
CA HIS A 20 -5.81 14.24 -10.82
C HIS A 20 -5.61 13.58 -12.20
N PRO A 21 -6.04 14.18 -13.33
CA PRO A 21 -5.94 13.54 -14.64
C PRO A 21 -4.52 13.16 -15.09
N SER A 22 -3.49 13.89 -14.62
CA SER A 22 -2.09 13.55 -14.94
C SER A 22 -1.50 12.43 -14.09
N ASP A 23 -2.21 11.97 -13.05
CA ASP A 23 -1.79 10.93 -12.11
C ASP A 23 -3.00 10.06 -11.75
N ASN A 24 -3.58 9.42 -12.78
CA ASN A 24 -4.74 8.54 -12.68
C ASN A 24 -4.49 7.27 -13.52
N PRO A 25 -4.10 6.13 -12.91
CA PRO A 25 -4.10 5.85 -11.48
C PRO A 25 -2.95 6.52 -10.71
N ALA A 26 -3.25 7.03 -9.52
CA ALA A 26 -2.23 7.40 -8.54
C ALA A 26 -1.64 6.12 -7.93
N ARG A 27 -0.30 6.04 -7.84
CA ARG A 27 0.42 4.89 -7.27
C ARG A 27 0.90 5.20 -5.85
N LEU A 28 0.45 4.40 -4.89
CA LEU A 28 0.81 4.49 -3.49
C LEU A 28 1.69 3.28 -3.13
N THR A 29 2.72 3.49 -2.32
CA THR A 29 3.64 2.44 -1.88
C THR A 29 3.73 2.38 -0.36
N SER A 30 4.09 1.23 0.21
CA SER A 30 4.30 1.13 1.66
C SER A 30 5.34 2.13 2.16
N HIS A 31 6.30 2.56 1.35
CA HIS A 31 7.27 3.58 1.74
C HIS A 31 6.60 4.87 2.26
N ASP A 32 5.43 5.20 1.73
CA ASP A 32 4.65 6.39 2.10
C ASP A 32 3.78 6.20 3.36
N TRP A 33 3.84 5.02 4.01
CA TRP A 33 3.09 4.76 5.23
C TRP A 33 3.61 5.54 6.42
N ILE A 34 2.68 6.13 7.17
CA ILE A 34 2.91 6.49 8.57
C ILE A 34 2.68 5.24 9.41
N THR A 35 3.67 4.88 10.23
CA THR A 35 3.67 3.68 11.06
C THR A 35 4.29 3.96 12.44
N THR A 36 4.27 2.98 13.33
CA THR A 36 4.78 3.10 14.70
C THR A 36 6.29 2.81 14.81
N GLN A 37 6.84 2.01 13.90
CA GLN A 37 8.28 1.67 13.91
C GLN A 37 8.92 1.83 12.54
N MET A 38 8.63 0.95 11.59
CA MET A 38 9.31 0.96 10.29
C MET A 38 8.41 0.38 9.21
N THR A 39 8.23 1.14 8.14
CA THR A 39 7.54 0.64 6.94
C THR A 39 8.48 -0.23 6.09
N PRO A 40 7.98 -1.23 5.35
CA PRO A 40 8.71 -1.85 4.26
C PRO A 40 9.11 -0.78 3.23
N TRP A 41 10.36 -0.34 3.30
CA TRP A 41 10.91 0.79 2.53
C TRP A 41 11.75 0.32 1.33
N ASN A 42 12.06 -0.97 1.24
CA ASN A 42 12.80 -1.56 0.12
C ASN A 42 12.23 -2.91 -0.35
N GLN A 43 12.67 -3.35 -1.54
CA GLN A 43 12.18 -4.57 -2.18
C GLN A 43 12.57 -5.85 -1.44
N ALA A 44 13.64 -5.86 -0.65
CA ALA A 44 14.00 -7.04 0.14
C ALA A 44 12.98 -7.29 1.25
N GLN A 45 12.50 -6.24 1.91
CA GLN A 45 11.48 -6.32 2.95
C GLN A 45 10.12 -6.74 2.39
N ILE A 46 9.74 -6.20 1.22
CA ILE A 46 8.54 -6.62 0.48
C ILE A 46 8.64 -8.11 0.10
N ARG A 47 9.81 -8.54 -0.40
CA ARG A 47 10.08 -9.96 -0.71
C ARG A 47 9.97 -10.85 0.51
N GLN A 48 10.49 -10.42 1.65
CA GLN A 48 10.37 -11.14 2.93
C GLN A 48 8.96 -11.15 3.52
N ALA A 49 8.00 -10.46 2.88
CA ALA A 49 6.64 -10.27 3.38
C ALA A 49 6.64 -9.70 4.81
N MET A 50 7.46 -8.66 5.05
CA MET A 50 7.54 -7.97 6.33
C MET A 50 6.16 -7.50 6.79
N ASN A 51 5.72 -7.95 7.97
CA ASN A 51 4.35 -7.82 8.43
C ASN A 51 4.25 -7.57 9.94
N GLY A 52 3.02 -7.44 10.43
CA GLY A 52 2.73 -7.19 11.85
C GLY A 52 2.49 -5.71 12.19
N PRO A 53 1.94 -5.41 13.38
CA PRO A 53 1.45 -4.07 13.73
C PRO A 53 2.50 -2.96 13.72
N GLN A 54 3.78 -3.33 13.89
CA GLN A 54 4.91 -2.39 13.88
C GLN A 54 5.42 -2.09 12.46
N ASN A 55 4.98 -2.86 11.46
CA ASN A 55 5.41 -2.76 10.06
C ASN A 55 4.26 -2.52 9.08
N THR A 56 3.03 -2.40 9.56
CA THR A 56 1.90 -1.89 8.79
C THR A 56 1.62 -0.44 9.16
N GLY A 57 0.89 0.26 8.30
CA GLY A 57 0.59 1.67 8.51
C GLY A 57 -0.55 2.15 7.64
N PHE A 58 -0.64 3.46 7.49
CA PHE A 58 -1.64 4.11 6.65
C PHE A 58 -0.99 5.15 5.74
N TRP A 59 -1.59 5.37 4.59
CA TRP A 59 -1.33 6.54 3.75
C TRP A 59 -2.20 7.70 4.21
N ASN A 60 -1.64 8.90 4.18
CA ASN A 60 -2.44 10.12 4.12
C ASN A 60 -2.78 10.38 2.65
N ILE A 61 -4.07 10.48 2.34
CA ILE A 61 -4.56 10.72 0.98
C ILE A 61 -5.38 12.00 0.92
N ASN A 62 -5.35 12.67 -0.23
CA ASN A 62 -6.13 13.86 -0.52
C ASN A 62 -6.96 13.64 -1.78
N VAL A 63 -8.25 13.33 -1.60
CA VAL A 63 -9.21 13.14 -2.69
C VAL A 63 -9.55 14.50 -3.26
N LEU A 64 -9.09 14.78 -4.49
CA LEU A 64 -9.24 16.12 -5.09
C LEU A 64 -10.68 16.42 -5.51
N LYS A 65 -11.43 15.40 -5.91
CA LYS A 65 -12.82 15.51 -6.37
C LYS A 65 -13.64 14.37 -5.84
N ALA A 66 -14.86 14.65 -5.40
CA ALA A 66 -15.79 13.59 -5.02
C ALA A 66 -16.11 12.67 -6.23
N GLY A 67 -16.45 11.42 -5.94
CA GLY A 67 -16.96 10.46 -6.91
C GLY A 67 -16.45 9.04 -6.69
N THR A 68 -16.61 8.23 -7.72
CA THR A 68 -16.26 6.81 -7.72
C THR A 68 -14.75 6.60 -7.96
N TYR A 69 -14.13 5.78 -7.12
CA TYR A 69 -12.74 5.38 -7.23
C TYR A 69 -12.64 3.86 -7.23
N GLU A 70 -11.78 3.33 -8.09
CA GLU A 70 -11.34 1.94 -8.06
C GLU A 70 -9.98 1.86 -7.38
N VAL A 71 -9.90 1.07 -6.32
CA VAL A 71 -8.69 0.84 -5.55
C VAL A 71 -8.21 -0.58 -5.84
N ARG A 72 -7.07 -0.70 -6.53
CA ARG A 72 -6.41 -1.98 -6.80
C ARG A 72 -5.28 -2.19 -5.79
N LEU A 73 -5.45 -3.16 -4.91
CA LEU A 73 -4.56 -3.47 -3.80
C LEU A 73 -3.65 -4.64 -4.19
N ARG A 74 -2.33 -4.46 -4.03
CA ARG A 74 -1.34 -5.46 -4.45
C ARG A 74 -0.27 -5.65 -3.39
N ARG A 75 0.26 -6.87 -3.33
CA ARG A 75 1.52 -7.16 -2.63
C ARG A 75 2.72 -6.80 -3.47
N TRP A 76 2.71 -7.18 -4.75
CA TRP A 76 3.79 -6.93 -5.69
C TRP A 76 3.47 -5.71 -6.56
N PRO A 77 4.49 -4.96 -7.03
CA PRO A 77 4.24 -3.88 -7.99
C PRO A 77 3.65 -4.47 -9.28
N ALA A 78 2.79 -3.72 -9.95
CA ALA A 78 2.10 -4.16 -11.17
C ALA A 78 3.07 -4.64 -12.26
N GLU A 79 4.25 -4.00 -12.34
CA GLU A 79 5.34 -4.30 -13.25
C GLU A 79 5.94 -5.70 -13.05
N ALA A 80 5.87 -6.24 -11.82
CA ALA A 80 6.36 -7.59 -11.54
C ALA A 80 5.35 -8.68 -11.95
N ASN A 81 4.07 -8.33 -12.10
CA ASN A 81 2.97 -9.20 -12.48
C ASN A 81 2.95 -10.56 -11.74
N GLN A 82 3.13 -10.52 -10.42
CA GLN A 82 3.13 -11.71 -9.56
C GLN A 82 1.82 -11.83 -8.77
N PRO A 83 1.32 -13.05 -8.55
CA PRO A 83 0.21 -13.30 -7.63
C PRO A 83 0.49 -12.83 -6.20
N LEU A 84 -0.55 -12.45 -5.46
CA LEU A 84 -0.47 -12.00 -4.07
C LEU A 84 0.30 -13.01 -3.20
N GLY A 85 0.03 -14.29 -3.39
CA GLY A 85 0.65 -15.38 -2.62
C GLY A 85 2.02 -15.83 -3.09
N ALA A 86 2.49 -15.36 -4.24
CA ALA A 86 3.67 -15.91 -4.90
C ALA A 86 4.94 -15.81 -4.04
N ALA A 87 5.72 -16.90 -4.03
CA ALA A 87 7.15 -16.83 -3.78
C ALA A 87 7.85 -16.33 -5.05
N VAL A 88 8.98 -15.65 -4.89
CA VAL A 88 9.77 -15.16 -6.03
C VAL A 88 11.21 -15.60 -5.86
N ALA A 89 11.79 -16.25 -6.86
CA ALA A 89 13.19 -16.63 -6.82
C ALA A 89 14.10 -15.40 -6.57
N PRO A 90 15.25 -15.57 -5.90
CA PRO A 90 16.24 -14.52 -5.86
C PRO A 90 16.73 -14.21 -7.28
N GLY A 91 16.83 -12.94 -7.62
CA GLY A 91 17.46 -12.51 -8.87
C GLY A 91 18.97 -12.62 -8.81
N GLU A 92 19.62 -12.53 -9.98
CA GLU A 92 21.08 -12.61 -10.10
C GLU A 92 21.80 -11.56 -9.23
N PRO A 93 22.94 -11.91 -8.62
CA PRO A 93 23.75 -10.96 -7.86
C PRO A 93 24.31 -9.84 -8.76
N VAL A 94 24.73 -8.75 -8.13
CA VAL A 94 25.58 -7.72 -8.76
C VAL A 94 26.92 -7.67 -8.04
N PRO A 95 28.03 -7.38 -8.74
CA PRO A 95 29.30 -7.12 -8.08
C PRO A 95 29.22 -5.93 -7.11
N GLY A 96 29.96 -6.00 -6.00
CA GLY A 96 30.18 -4.86 -5.09
C GLY A 96 29.10 -4.61 -4.04
N THR A 97 27.91 -5.20 -4.14
CA THR A 97 26.88 -5.09 -3.09
C THR A 97 25.84 -6.20 -3.17
N ARG A 98 25.13 -6.44 -2.06
CA ARG A 98 23.97 -7.33 -2.04
C ARG A 98 22.73 -6.57 -2.52
N ALA A 99 22.38 -6.71 -3.80
CA ALA A 99 21.17 -6.10 -4.33
C ALA A 99 19.90 -6.69 -3.68
N PHE A 100 18.89 -5.86 -3.41
CA PHE A 100 17.64 -6.32 -2.78
C PHE A 100 16.91 -7.42 -3.55
N ARG A 101 17.09 -7.49 -4.87
CA ARG A 101 16.50 -8.54 -5.72
C ARG A 101 17.02 -9.93 -5.41
N THR A 102 18.19 -10.06 -4.80
CA THR A 102 18.77 -11.37 -4.43
C THR A 102 18.13 -11.95 -3.17
N THR A 103 17.21 -11.22 -2.53
CA THR A 103 16.40 -11.75 -1.43
C THR A 103 15.29 -12.64 -2.01
N PRO A 104 15.16 -13.90 -1.56
CA PRO A 104 14.04 -14.74 -1.98
C PRO A 104 12.71 -14.17 -1.46
N GLY A 105 11.69 -14.20 -2.31
CA GLY A 105 10.32 -13.84 -1.98
C GLY A 105 9.64 -14.96 -1.20
N LYS A 106 9.13 -14.66 -0.01
CA LYS A 106 8.35 -15.60 0.82
C LYS A 106 6.95 -15.77 0.24
N ALA A 107 6.39 -16.98 0.21
CA ALA A 107 4.97 -17.16 -0.14
C ALA A 107 4.07 -16.71 1.03
N ILE A 108 2.88 -16.20 0.70
CA ILE A 108 1.82 -15.91 1.68
C ILE A 108 0.49 -16.50 1.17
N ALA A 109 -0.51 -16.65 2.05
CA ALA A 109 -1.80 -17.23 1.66
C ALA A 109 -2.98 -16.31 2.05
N PRO A 110 -3.12 -15.13 1.41
CA PRO A 110 -4.16 -14.17 1.76
C PRO A 110 -5.51 -14.66 1.27
N VAL A 111 -6.51 -14.66 2.16
CA VAL A 111 -7.89 -15.09 1.88
C VAL A 111 -8.87 -13.92 1.84
N LYS A 112 -8.45 -12.77 2.36
CA LYS A 112 -9.25 -11.55 2.43
C LYS A 112 -8.33 -10.33 2.40
N VAL A 113 -8.87 -9.22 1.91
CA VAL A 113 -8.31 -7.88 2.11
C VAL A 113 -9.36 -6.99 2.77
N SER A 114 -8.93 -6.13 3.68
CA SER A 114 -9.72 -5.01 4.19
C SER A 114 -9.11 -3.69 3.72
N LEU A 115 -9.96 -2.75 3.31
CA LEU A 115 -9.62 -1.38 2.96
C LEU A 115 -10.39 -0.46 3.91
N LYS A 116 -9.68 0.42 4.61
CA LYS A 116 -10.27 1.45 5.45
C LYS A 116 -9.87 2.82 4.94
N ILE A 117 -10.85 3.69 4.71
CA ILE A 117 -10.64 5.10 4.35
C ILE A 117 -11.49 5.97 5.28
N GLY A 118 -10.82 6.78 6.11
CA GLY A 118 -11.48 7.50 7.20
C GLY A 118 -12.18 6.54 8.16
N GLU A 119 -13.49 6.66 8.29
CA GLU A 119 -14.33 5.81 9.14
C GLU A 119 -14.95 4.62 8.38
N GLN A 120 -14.91 4.63 7.05
CA GLN A 120 -15.52 3.59 6.22
C GLN A 120 -14.55 2.43 6.00
N THR A 121 -15.09 1.21 5.98
CA THR A 121 -14.33 -0.02 5.76
C THR A 121 -15.05 -0.89 4.72
N TRP A 122 -14.27 -1.44 3.79
CA TRP A 122 -14.68 -2.40 2.78
C TRP A 122 -13.82 -3.64 2.87
N GLU A 123 -14.37 -4.77 2.46
CA GLU A 123 -13.64 -6.03 2.41
C GLU A 123 -13.88 -6.72 1.06
N ALA A 124 -12.88 -7.46 0.60
CA ALA A 124 -13.01 -8.36 -0.54
C ALA A 124 -12.33 -9.69 -0.22
N LYS A 125 -12.90 -10.78 -0.74
CA LYS A 125 -12.21 -12.07 -0.71
C LYS A 125 -11.04 -12.03 -1.68
N THR A 126 -9.96 -12.71 -1.32
CA THR A 126 -8.79 -12.88 -2.18
C THR A 126 -8.36 -14.33 -2.19
N SER A 127 -7.54 -14.68 -3.15
CA SER A 127 -6.81 -15.94 -3.22
C SER A 127 -5.31 -15.68 -3.40
N PRO A 128 -4.45 -16.65 -3.04
CA PRO A 128 -3.02 -16.56 -3.31
C PRO A 128 -2.68 -16.38 -4.81
N GLU A 129 -3.57 -16.82 -5.69
CA GLU A 129 -3.40 -16.79 -7.16
C GLU A 129 -3.84 -15.46 -7.79
N ASP A 130 -4.58 -14.64 -7.06
CA ASP A 130 -5.02 -13.34 -7.55
C ASP A 130 -3.81 -12.43 -7.75
N LEU A 131 -3.81 -11.60 -8.79
CA LEU A 131 -2.76 -10.60 -9.00
C LEU A 131 -2.94 -9.37 -8.10
N GLU A 132 -4.19 -9.07 -7.77
CA GLU A 132 -4.62 -7.90 -7.04
C GLU A 132 -6.05 -8.10 -6.51
N ALA A 133 -6.41 -7.31 -5.51
CA ALA A 133 -7.79 -7.19 -5.05
C ALA A 133 -8.34 -5.81 -5.44
N THR A 134 -9.52 -5.76 -6.04
CA THR A 134 -10.12 -4.52 -6.55
C THR A 134 -11.37 -4.18 -5.74
N ILE A 135 -11.42 -2.97 -5.21
CA ILE A 135 -12.58 -2.45 -4.47
C ILE A 135 -12.98 -1.11 -5.07
N THR A 136 -14.25 -1.00 -5.46
CA THR A 136 -14.84 0.27 -5.91
C THR A 136 -15.48 0.98 -4.72
N VAL A 137 -15.16 2.26 -4.54
CA VAL A 137 -15.60 3.08 -3.41
C VAL A 137 -16.11 4.43 -3.88
N GLU A 138 -17.06 4.99 -3.16
CA GLU A 138 -17.49 6.38 -3.30
C GLU A 138 -16.77 7.23 -2.26
N LEU A 139 -16.04 8.26 -2.70
CA LEU A 139 -15.28 9.13 -1.81
C LEU A 139 -15.72 10.59 -1.97
N PRO A 140 -15.98 11.31 -0.86
CA PRO A 140 -16.06 12.77 -0.90
C PRO A 140 -14.68 13.38 -1.13
N ALA A 141 -14.64 14.62 -1.62
CA ALA A 141 -13.40 15.39 -1.67
C ALA A 141 -12.91 15.68 -0.24
N GLY A 142 -11.60 15.61 -0.02
CA GLY A 142 -11.01 15.87 1.29
C GLY A 142 -9.82 14.99 1.62
N ARG A 143 -9.29 15.16 2.83
CA ARG A 143 -8.15 14.41 3.35
C ARG A 143 -8.60 13.26 4.23
N PHE A 144 -8.03 12.09 4.02
CA PHE A 144 -8.34 10.87 4.77
C PHE A 144 -7.08 10.08 5.08
N ARG A 145 -7.15 9.27 6.12
CA ARG A 145 -6.22 8.15 6.30
C ARG A 145 -6.77 6.94 5.55
N MET A 146 -5.90 6.27 4.82
CA MET A 146 -6.19 5.05 4.08
C MET A 146 -5.27 3.93 4.54
N SER A 147 -5.81 2.78 4.92
CA SER A 147 -5.03 1.57 5.23
C SER A 147 -5.62 0.36 4.51
N ALA A 148 -4.76 -0.54 4.05
CA ALA A 148 -5.19 -1.76 3.39
C ALA A 148 -4.37 -2.96 3.89
N LEU A 149 -5.07 -4.01 4.32
CA LEU A 149 -4.49 -5.16 5.01
C LEU A 149 -5.02 -6.46 4.41
N PHE A 150 -4.11 -7.30 3.93
CA PHE A 150 -4.38 -8.70 3.60
C PHE A 150 -4.33 -9.56 4.85
N GLU A 151 -5.24 -10.52 4.95
CA GLU A 151 -5.37 -11.44 6.08
C GLU A 151 -5.32 -12.88 5.57
N THR A 152 -4.57 -13.74 6.24
CA THR A 152 -4.52 -15.18 5.94
C THR A 152 -5.53 -15.96 6.77
N ALA A 153 -5.83 -17.21 6.39
CA ALA A 153 -6.73 -18.06 7.17
C ALA A 153 -6.26 -18.27 8.62
N ASP A 154 -4.94 -18.29 8.84
CA ASP A 154 -4.33 -18.45 10.17
C ASP A 154 -4.28 -17.15 11.00
N GLY A 155 -4.80 -16.03 10.48
CA GLY A 155 -4.88 -14.75 11.18
C GLY A 155 -3.65 -13.84 11.04
N ASP A 156 -2.64 -14.20 10.23
CA ASP A 156 -1.54 -13.29 9.92
C ASP A 156 -2.05 -12.10 9.09
N VAL A 157 -1.56 -10.91 9.42
CA VAL A 157 -1.93 -9.66 8.75
C VAL A 157 -0.72 -9.06 8.03
N TYR A 158 -0.85 -8.85 6.74
CA TYR A 158 0.14 -8.24 5.85
C TYR A 158 -0.43 -6.94 5.29
N GLY A 159 0.37 -5.89 5.21
CA GLY A 159 -0.09 -4.67 4.52
C GLY A 159 -0.12 -4.87 3.00
N ALA A 160 -1.05 -4.20 2.32
CA ALA A 160 -1.00 -4.11 0.86
C ALA A 160 0.13 -3.14 0.46
N TYR A 161 1.33 -3.65 0.16
CA TYR A 161 2.50 -2.79 -0.09
C TYR A 161 2.34 -1.83 -1.26
N TYR A 162 1.38 -2.07 -2.16
CA TYR A 162 1.05 -1.17 -3.25
C TYR A 162 -0.46 -0.99 -3.35
N ALA A 163 -0.87 0.24 -3.65
CA ALA A 163 -2.23 0.53 -4.09
C ALA A 163 -2.18 1.40 -5.35
N TYR A 164 -3.06 1.11 -6.29
CA TYR A 164 -3.27 1.91 -7.50
C TYR A 164 -4.70 2.41 -7.45
N VAL A 165 -4.88 3.73 -7.36
CA VAL A 165 -6.19 4.34 -7.15
C VAL A 165 -6.58 5.13 -8.39
N THR A 166 -7.63 4.65 -9.06
CA THR A 166 -8.16 5.24 -10.28
C THR A 166 -9.48 5.93 -10.00
N ARG A 167 -9.61 7.23 -10.28
CA ARG A 167 -10.92 7.88 -10.36
C ARG A 167 -11.63 7.42 -11.62
N LYS A 168 -12.85 6.90 -11.50
CA LYS A 168 -13.71 6.57 -12.64
C LYS A 168 -14.41 7.85 -13.12
N GLU A 169 -14.53 8.00 -14.43
CA GLU A 169 -15.24 9.12 -15.06
C GLU A 169 -16.76 8.91 -15.00
#